data_AF-A0A1U8CL93-F1
#
_entry.id   AF-A0A1U8CL93-F1
#
_cell.length_a   1.000
_cell.length_b   1.000
_cell.length_c   1.000
_cell.angle_alpha   90.00
_cell.angle_beta   90.00
_cell.angle_gamma   90.00
#
_symmetry.space_group_name_H-M   'P 1'
#
loop_
_entity.id
_entity.type
_entity.pdbx_description
1 polymer ?
#
loop_
_entity_poly.entity_id
_entity_poly.type
_entity_poly.pdbx_seq_one_letter_code
_entity_poly.pdbx_strand_id
1 'polypeptide(L)'
;MAAAAAMTAAGGGGAGTARSLSRFRGCLAGALLGDCVGAVYEAHDTVSLASVLCHVQSLEPDPGTSGSARTETLYYTDDTAMSRALVQSLLAKEAFDEVDMAHRFAQEYKKDPDRGYGAGVITVFKKLLSPKCRDVYEPARAQFNGKGSYGNGGAMRVAGIPLAYSSVTDVQKFARLSAQLTHASSLGYNGAILQALAVHLALQGVSSSEHFLEQLVGHMEELEGDAQSVLDAKELGMEERPYSSRLKKVGELLDQDVGMASPPSSLCPPPSTASCAAWSLTLTSLPASTASRGPSSTPSLLVETQTP
;
A
#
# COMPACT_ATOMS: atom_id res chain seq x y z
N MET A 1 -14.79 2.59 27.25
CA MET A 1 -15.05 1.22 26.77
C MET A 1 -15.31 1.30 25.28
N ALA A 2 -14.28 1.11 24.45
CA ALA A 2 -14.45 1.01 23.00
C ALA A 2 -14.72 -0.45 22.66
N ALA A 3 -15.84 -0.73 21.99
CA ALA A 3 -16.10 -2.04 21.43
C ALA A 3 -15.06 -2.31 20.35
N ALA A 4 -14.18 -3.30 20.57
CA ALA A 4 -13.25 -3.78 19.54
C ALA A 4 -14.07 -4.44 18.43
N ALA A 5 -14.06 -3.86 17.23
CA ALA A 5 -14.59 -4.56 16.06
C ALA A 5 -13.53 -5.59 15.64
N ALA A 6 -13.84 -6.86 15.87
CA ALA A 6 -12.98 -7.97 15.47
C ALA A 6 -12.82 -7.99 13.94
N MET A 7 -11.64 -8.40 13.47
CA MET A 7 -11.43 -8.68 12.05
C MET A 7 -12.43 -9.75 11.60
N THR A 8 -13.27 -9.45 10.60
CA THR A 8 -14.24 -10.41 10.10
C THR A 8 -13.57 -11.40 9.16
N ALA A 9 -13.44 -12.65 9.59
CA ALA A 9 -13.09 -13.75 8.70
C ALA A 9 -14.16 -13.86 7.60
N ALA A 10 -13.74 -13.86 6.34
CA ALA A 10 -14.64 -13.95 5.19
C ALA A 10 -15.34 -15.32 5.17
N GLY A 11 -16.53 -15.39 5.76
CA GLY A 11 -17.39 -16.57 5.77
C GLY A 11 -18.63 -16.37 4.91
N GLY A 12 -18.61 -16.96 3.70
CA GLY A 12 -19.79 -17.50 3.02
C GLY A 12 -20.59 -16.60 2.07
N GLY A 13 -20.56 -16.96 0.78
CA GLY A 13 -21.70 -16.77 -0.14
C GLY A 13 -21.53 -15.76 -1.27
N GLY A 14 -20.87 -16.15 -2.36
CA GLY A 14 -21.02 -15.49 -3.67
C GLY A 14 -19.96 -14.45 -4.08
N ALA A 15 -18.67 -14.63 -3.76
CA ALA A 15 -17.59 -13.70 -4.17
C ALA A 15 -16.18 -14.34 -4.12
N GLY A 16 -16.03 -15.62 -4.51
CA GLY A 16 -14.82 -16.41 -4.27
C GLY A 16 -13.50 -15.91 -4.90
N THR A 17 -13.54 -14.90 -5.77
CA THR A 17 -12.36 -14.29 -6.42
C THR A 17 -11.94 -12.94 -5.85
N ALA A 18 -12.79 -12.30 -5.02
CA ALA A 18 -12.70 -10.88 -4.66
C ALA A 18 -11.87 -10.55 -3.39
N ARG A 19 -11.25 -11.53 -2.73
CA ARG A 19 -10.30 -11.32 -1.61
C ARG A 19 -9.34 -12.51 -1.50
N SER A 20 -8.63 -12.83 -2.59
CA SER A 20 -7.75 -14.01 -2.64
C SER A 20 -6.40 -13.77 -1.96
N LEU A 21 -5.74 -14.86 -1.53
CA LEU A 21 -4.37 -14.81 -1.00
C LEU A 21 -3.40 -14.15 -2.00
N SER A 22 -3.61 -14.36 -3.30
CA SER A 22 -2.81 -13.73 -4.35
C SER A 22 -2.92 -12.20 -4.31
N ARG A 23 -4.13 -11.66 -4.15
CA ARG A 23 -4.35 -10.21 -4.04
C ARG A 23 -3.71 -9.62 -2.78
N PHE A 24 -3.76 -10.33 -1.65
CA PHE A 24 -3.14 -9.87 -0.40
C PHE A 24 -1.62 -9.82 -0.52
N ARG A 25 -1.01 -10.88 -1.07
CA ARG A 25 0.42 -10.93 -1.36
C ARG A 25 0.82 -9.84 -2.35
N GLY A 26 0.06 -9.69 -3.43
CA GLY A 26 0.31 -8.69 -4.46
C GLY A 26 0.19 -7.24 -3.95
N CYS A 27 -0.75 -6.97 -3.04
CA CYS A 27 -0.90 -5.65 -2.42
C CYS A 27 0.34 -5.26 -1.60
N LEU A 28 0.78 -6.14 -0.69
CA LEU A 28 1.96 -5.85 0.14
C LEU A 28 3.26 -5.88 -0.66
N ALA A 29 3.41 -6.80 -1.61
CA ALA A 29 4.57 -6.86 -2.49
C ALA A 29 4.65 -5.66 -3.44
N GLY A 30 3.52 -5.21 -3.99
CA GLY A 30 3.45 -4.02 -4.84
C GLY A 30 3.82 -2.74 -4.09
N ALA A 31 3.36 -2.60 -2.83
CA ALA A 31 3.76 -1.49 -1.97
C ALA A 31 5.27 -1.53 -1.67
N LEU A 32 5.83 -2.70 -1.32
CA LEU A 32 7.27 -2.88 -1.10
C LEU A 32 8.10 -2.55 -2.35
N LEU A 33 7.67 -3.03 -3.52
CA LEU A 33 8.35 -2.76 -4.80
C LEU A 33 8.31 -1.26 -5.12
N GLY A 34 7.16 -0.60 -4.92
CA GLY A 34 7.01 0.83 -5.13
C GLY A 34 7.96 1.66 -4.27
N ASP A 35 8.05 1.34 -2.98
CA ASP A 35 9.01 1.94 -2.03
C ASP A 35 10.46 1.69 -2.49
N CYS A 36 10.90 0.42 -2.54
CA CYS A 36 12.30 0.07 -2.82
C CYS A 36 12.81 0.57 -4.17
N VAL A 37 11.99 0.52 -5.23
CA VAL A 37 12.38 0.98 -6.57
C VAL A 37 12.27 2.50 -6.68
N GLY A 38 11.24 3.10 -6.06
CA GLY A 38 10.96 4.53 -6.12
C GLY A 38 11.91 5.38 -5.29
N ALA A 39 12.43 4.86 -4.18
CA ALA A 39 13.30 5.57 -3.25
C ALA A 39 14.55 6.20 -3.90
N VAL A 40 15.09 5.56 -4.95
CA VAL A 40 16.27 6.06 -5.70
C VAL A 40 15.99 7.41 -6.40
N TYR A 41 14.72 7.71 -6.66
CA TYR A 41 14.28 8.91 -7.37
C TYR A 41 13.61 9.94 -6.46
N GLU A 42 13.62 9.72 -5.15
CA GLU A 42 13.01 10.64 -4.19
C GLU A 42 13.60 12.06 -4.32
N ALA A 43 12.74 13.07 -4.16
CA ALA A 43 13.09 14.50 -4.24
C ALA A 43 13.68 14.99 -5.58
N HIS A 44 13.65 14.18 -6.64
CA HIS A 44 14.02 14.64 -7.99
C HIS A 44 12.83 15.35 -8.65
N ASP A 45 13.01 16.63 -9.01
CA ASP A 45 11.96 17.41 -9.70
C ASP A 45 11.57 16.82 -11.06
N THR A 46 12.53 16.19 -11.74
CA THR A 46 12.31 15.53 -13.04
C THR A 46 13.04 14.19 -13.08
N VAL A 47 12.35 13.17 -13.59
CA VAL A 47 12.88 11.81 -13.78
C VAL A 47 12.55 11.38 -15.20
N SER A 48 13.55 10.93 -15.95
CA SER A 48 13.33 10.46 -17.32
C SER A 48 12.82 9.02 -17.33
N LEU A 49 11.87 8.72 -18.21
CA LEU A 49 11.35 7.36 -18.41
C LEU A 49 12.49 6.36 -18.73
N ALA A 50 13.47 6.78 -19.55
CA ALA A 50 14.62 5.95 -19.89
C ALA A 50 15.44 5.55 -18.65
N SER A 51 15.62 6.45 -17.67
CA SER A 51 16.32 6.13 -16.43
C SER A 51 15.59 5.05 -15.63
N VAL A 52 14.26 5.18 -15.50
CA VAL A 52 13.43 4.20 -14.79
C VAL A 52 13.46 2.84 -15.49
N LEU A 53 13.33 2.81 -16.81
CA LEU A 53 13.39 1.58 -17.60
C LEU A 53 14.74 0.86 -17.46
N CYS A 54 15.85 1.60 -17.56
CA CYS A 54 17.19 1.03 -17.35
C CYS A 54 17.36 0.50 -15.92
N HIS A 55 16.83 1.19 -14.91
CA HIS A 55 16.91 0.74 -13.52
C HIS A 55 16.16 -0.57 -13.32
N VAL A 56 14.90 -0.70 -13.75
CA VAL A 56 14.14 -1.95 -13.60
C VAL A 56 14.75 -3.10 -14.40
N GLN A 57 15.25 -2.83 -15.61
CA GLN A 57 15.96 -3.83 -16.43
C GLN A 57 17.22 -4.36 -15.73
N SER A 58 17.92 -3.53 -14.93
CA SER A 58 19.10 -3.96 -14.18
C SER A 58 18.81 -4.95 -13.02
N LEU A 59 17.52 -5.14 -12.67
CA LEU A 59 17.10 -6.07 -11.62
C LEU A 59 16.82 -7.47 -12.17
N GLU A 60 16.59 -7.59 -13.47
CA GLU A 60 16.30 -8.85 -14.15
C GLU A 60 17.58 -9.70 -14.29
N PRO A 61 17.53 -11.00 -13.97
CA PRO A 61 18.68 -11.88 -14.11
C PRO A 61 18.92 -12.29 -15.57
N ASP A 62 20.06 -12.94 -15.83
CA ASP A 62 20.32 -13.55 -17.14
C ASP A 62 19.25 -14.59 -17.49
N PRO A 63 18.85 -14.71 -18.77
CA PRO A 63 17.83 -15.67 -19.21
C PRO A 63 18.10 -17.10 -18.71
N GLY A 64 17.09 -17.71 -18.10
CA GLY A 64 17.18 -19.06 -17.52
C GLY A 64 17.61 -19.09 -16.04
N THR A 65 18.02 -17.97 -15.46
CA THR A 65 18.31 -17.85 -14.03
C THR A 65 17.05 -17.43 -13.26
N SER A 66 16.77 -18.09 -12.14
CA SER A 66 15.64 -17.74 -11.26
C SER A 66 16.04 -16.66 -10.26
N GLY A 67 15.08 -15.82 -9.86
CA GLY A 67 15.29 -14.76 -8.87
C GLY A 67 15.61 -13.40 -9.51
N SER A 68 16.34 -12.54 -8.78
CA SER A 68 16.78 -11.22 -9.26
C SER A 68 18.30 -11.17 -9.39
N ALA A 69 18.81 -10.45 -10.40
CA ALA A 69 20.23 -10.14 -10.54
C ALA A 69 20.80 -9.40 -9.31
N ARG A 70 19.93 -8.72 -8.56
CA ARG A 70 20.28 -7.77 -7.50
C ARG A 70 19.50 -8.05 -6.21
N THR A 71 19.50 -9.32 -5.80
CA THR A 71 18.77 -9.85 -4.64
C THR A 71 19.03 -9.00 -3.38
N GLU A 72 17.96 -8.48 -2.79
CA GLU A 72 17.95 -7.68 -1.55
C GLU A 72 18.88 -6.45 -1.53
N THR A 73 19.26 -5.92 -2.71
CA THR A 73 20.11 -4.71 -2.78
C THR A 73 19.34 -3.40 -2.71
N LEU A 74 18.02 -3.42 -2.91
CA LEU A 74 17.16 -2.25 -2.79
C LEU A 74 16.59 -2.21 -1.37
N TYR A 75 17.02 -1.22 -0.59
CA TYR A 75 16.53 -1.02 0.77
C TYR A 75 15.18 -0.33 0.75
N TYR A 76 14.29 -0.74 1.66
CA TYR A 76 13.01 -0.05 1.89
C TYR A 76 13.18 1.18 2.81
N THR A 77 12.23 2.11 2.77
CA THR A 77 12.21 3.35 3.56
C THR A 77 11.23 3.28 4.75
N ASP A 78 10.87 4.42 5.33
CA ASP A 78 9.86 4.53 6.38
C ASP A 78 8.47 4.08 5.92
N ASP A 79 8.15 4.15 4.63
CA ASP A 79 6.92 3.64 4.02
C ASP A 79 6.69 2.16 4.40
N THR A 80 7.65 1.29 4.07
CA THR A 80 7.57 -0.14 4.42
C THR A 80 7.76 -0.37 5.92
N ALA A 81 8.65 0.36 6.60
CA ALA A 81 8.86 0.19 8.04
C ALA A 81 7.54 0.40 8.82
N MET A 82 6.82 1.47 8.50
CA MET A 82 5.52 1.77 9.11
C MET A 82 4.41 0.83 8.64
N SER A 83 4.42 0.40 7.37
CA SER A 83 3.49 -0.62 6.86
C SER A 83 3.62 -1.93 7.64
N ARG A 84 4.85 -2.38 7.89
CA ARG A 84 5.13 -3.59 8.68
C ARG A 84 4.65 -3.45 10.11
N ALA A 85 4.93 -2.32 10.77
CA ALA A 85 4.48 -2.07 12.13
C ALA A 85 2.94 -2.05 12.24
N LEU A 86 2.25 -1.46 11.27
CA LEU A 86 0.78 -1.45 11.20
C LEU A 86 0.23 -2.88 11.08
N VAL A 87 0.76 -3.67 10.14
CA VAL A 87 0.31 -5.07 9.93
C VAL A 87 0.63 -5.93 11.15
N GLN A 88 1.79 -5.77 11.77
CA GLN A 88 2.14 -6.49 13.00
C GLN A 88 1.20 -6.17 14.16
N SER A 89 0.72 -4.93 14.27
CA SER A 89 -0.30 -4.56 15.26
C SER A 89 -1.60 -5.31 15.03
N LEU A 90 -2.11 -5.26 13.79
CA LEU A 90 -3.34 -5.96 13.41
C LEU A 90 -3.25 -7.47 13.66
N LEU A 91 -2.11 -8.09 13.35
CA LEU A 91 -1.87 -9.52 13.61
C LEU A 91 -1.79 -9.83 15.10
N ALA A 92 -1.09 -9.01 15.89
CA ALA A 92 -0.91 -9.27 17.32
C ALA A 92 -2.20 -9.08 18.13
N LYS A 93 -3.10 -8.21 17.65
CA LYS A 93 -4.31 -7.81 18.34
C LYS A 93 -5.58 -8.43 17.76
N GLU A 94 -5.47 -9.01 16.56
CA GLU A 94 -6.60 -9.52 15.74
C GLU A 94 -7.74 -8.50 15.57
N ALA A 95 -7.39 -7.22 15.73
CA ALA A 95 -8.24 -6.06 15.71
C ALA A 95 -7.36 -4.80 15.67
N PHE A 96 -7.98 -3.66 15.45
CA PHE A 96 -7.35 -2.37 15.62
C PHE A 96 -7.24 -2.03 17.11
N ASP A 97 -6.03 -1.78 17.56
CA ASP A 97 -5.70 -1.28 18.89
C ASP A 97 -4.73 -0.10 18.70
N GLU A 98 -5.24 1.12 18.91
CA GLU A 98 -4.49 2.34 18.68
C GLU A 98 -3.25 2.46 19.57
N VAL A 99 -3.30 1.89 20.78
CA VAL A 99 -2.22 1.97 21.75
C VAL A 99 -1.08 1.03 21.33
N ASP A 100 -1.41 -0.20 20.96
CA ASP A 100 -0.42 -1.16 20.43
C ASP A 100 0.22 -0.62 19.14
N MET A 101 -0.60 -0.11 18.21
CA MET A 101 -0.11 0.40 16.94
C MET A 101 0.80 1.63 17.12
N ALA A 102 0.42 2.58 17.98
CA ALA A 102 1.22 3.77 18.27
C ALA A 102 2.58 3.39 18.88
N HIS A 103 2.59 2.46 19.84
CA HIS A 103 3.83 1.98 20.43
C HIS A 103 4.70 1.26 19.41
N ARG A 104 4.13 0.43 18.51
CA ARG A 104 4.90 -0.23 17.44
C ARG A 104 5.54 0.75 16.47
N PHE A 105 4.84 1.81 16.06
CA PHE A 105 5.44 2.87 15.25
C PHE A 105 6.62 3.52 15.96
N ALA A 106 6.45 3.86 17.24
CA ALA A 106 7.48 4.53 18.02
C ALA A 106 8.69 3.63 18.29
N GLN A 107 8.48 2.32 18.52
CA GLN A 107 9.56 1.35 18.70
C GLN A 107 10.28 1.01 17.39
N GLU A 108 9.56 0.93 16.26
CA GLU A 108 10.19 0.74 14.95
C GLU A 108 11.11 1.92 14.61
N TYR A 109 10.64 3.15 14.81
CA TYR A 109 11.49 4.34 14.68
C TYR A 109 12.70 4.31 15.63
N LYS A 110 12.51 3.91 16.90
CA LYS A 110 13.62 3.81 17.87
C LYS A 110 14.67 2.79 17.42
N LYS A 111 14.23 1.69 16.82
CA LYS A 111 15.08 0.58 16.38
C LYS A 111 15.90 0.97 15.15
N ASP A 112 15.29 1.66 14.18
CA ASP A 112 15.91 2.00 12.91
C ASP A 112 15.51 3.42 12.45
N PRO A 113 16.08 4.47 13.08
CA PRO A 113 15.63 5.86 12.87
C PRO A 113 16.04 6.46 11.52
N ASP A 114 16.97 5.83 10.80
CA ASP A 114 17.61 6.37 9.60
C ASP A 114 16.93 5.88 8.31
N ARG A 115 15.62 5.61 8.36
CA ARG A 115 14.80 5.08 7.26
C ARG A 115 14.17 6.13 6.34
N GLY A 116 14.43 7.41 6.54
CA GLY A 116 13.85 8.48 5.72
C GLY A 116 12.65 9.20 6.35
N TYR A 117 12.33 8.95 7.62
CA TYR A 117 11.20 9.58 8.30
C TYR A 117 11.19 11.10 8.17
N GLY A 118 10.04 11.65 7.81
CA GLY A 118 9.82 13.10 7.79
C GLY A 118 10.15 13.78 9.13
N ALA A 119 10.83 14.92 9.08
CA ALA A 119 11.33 15.61 10.28
C ALA A 119 10.24 15.90 11.32
N GLY A 120 9.02 16.22 10.86
CA GLY A 120 7.88 16.45 11.74
C GLY A 120 7.51 15.20 12.56
N VAL A 121 7.34 14.04 11.91
CA VAL A 121 6.79 12.84 12.57
C VAL A 121 7.74 12.25 13.62
N ILE A 122 9.04 12.52 13.53
CA ILE A 122 10.02 12.14 14.55
C ILE A 122 9.64 12.66 15.95
N THR A 123 9.08 13.87 16.05
CA THR A 123 8.63 14.43 17.33
C THR A 123 7.46 13.63 17.92
N VAL A 124 6.57 13.11 17.07
CA VAL A 124 5.47 12.23 17.47
C VAL A 124 6.01 10.94 18.08
N PHE A 125 6.94 10.27 17.40
CA PHE A 125 7.52 9.01 17.90
C PHE A 125 8.25 9.21 19.25
N LYS A 126 9.04 10.28 19.38
CA LYS A 126 9.70 10.61 20.66
C LYS A 126 8.71 10.81 21.81
N LYS A 127 7.57 11.47 21.54
CA LYS A 127 6.51 11.65 22.54
C LYS A 127 5.79 10.34 22.87
N LEU A 128 5.54 9.48 21.89
CA LEU A 128 4.91 8.16 22.09
C LEU A 128 5.80 7.20 22.88
N LEU A 129 7.13 7.32 22.80
CA LEU A 129 8.07 6.57 23.64
C LEU A 129 8.09 7.04 25.10
N SER A 130 7.54 8.23 25.39
CA SER A 130 7.56 8.78 26.74
C SER A 130 6.54 8.05 27.63
N PRO A 131 6.93 7.60 28.83
CA PRO A 131 5.99 6.99 29.79
C PRO A 131 4.92 7.99 30.30
N LYS A 132 5.05 9.28 29.93
CA LYS A 132 4.07 10.33 30.24
C LYS A 132 2.95 10.42 29.19
N CYS A 133 3.06 9.75 28.04
CA CYS A 133 2.02 9.73 27.03
C CYS A 133 0.82 8.91 27.55
N ARG A 134 -0.32 9.59 27.75
CA ARG A 134 -1.59 8.94 28.17
C ARG A 134 -2.60 8.84 27.03
N ASP A 135 -2.52 9.78 26.08
CA ASP A 135 -3.33 9.83 24.88
C ASP A 135 -2.41 9.72 23.66
N VAL A 136 -2.50 8.59 22.95
CA VAL A 136 -1.63 8.28 21.81
C VAL A 136 -1.90 9.16 20.58
N TYR A 137 -3.01 9.90 20.56
CA TYR A 137 -3.34 10.84 19.48
C TYR A 137 -2.87 12.27 19.78
N GLU A 138 -2.62 12.62 21.05
CA GLU A 138 -2.17 13.97 21.43
C GLU A 138 -0.89 14.40 20.71
N PRO A 139 0.16 13.55 20.59
CA PRO A 139 1.39 13.96 19.93
C PRO A 139 1.19 14.42 18.49
N ALA A 140 0.31 13.76 17.74
CA ALA A 140 -0.03 14.12 16.37
C ALA A 140 -0.85 15.42 16.30
N ARG A 141 -1.80 15.62 17.22
CA ARG A 141 -2.58 16.87 17.31
C ARG A 141 -1.70 18.07 17.62
N ALA A 142 -0.65 17.90 18.42
CA ALA A 142 0.27 18.98 18.78
C ALA A 142 1.20 19.43 17.63
N GLN A 143 1.25 18.69 16.52
CA GLN A 143 2.11 19.03 15.38
C GLN A 143 1.64 20.30 14.68
N PHE A 144 2.59 21.04 14.08
CA PHE A 144 2.32 22.23 13.26
C PHE A 144 1.41 23.25 13.96
N ASN A 145 1.75 23.59 15.21
CA ASN A 145 1.02 24.55 16.04
C ASN A 145 -0.44 24.16 16.30
N GLY A 146 -0.72 22.85 16.40
CA GLY A 146 -2.07 22.35 16.66
C GLY A 146 -2.86 21.98 15.40
N LYS A 147 -2.34 22.29 14.21
CA LYS A 147 -3.03 22.03 12.93
C LYS A 147 -2.92 20.58 12.48
N GLY A 148 -1.95 19.84 13.00
CA GLY A 148 -1.64 18.48 12.56
C GLY A 148 -0.91 18.43 11.22
N SER A 149 -0.32 17.26 10.91
CA SER A 149 0.37 17.06 9.63
C SER A 149 -0.61 16.74 8.49
N TYR A 150 -0.41 17.37 7.34
CA TYR A 150 -1.07 17.06 6.07
C TYR A 150 -0.20 16.17 5.15
N GLY A 151 0.91 15.60 5.66
CA GLY A 151 1.78 14.72 4.90
C GLY A 151 1.08 13.42 4.47
N ASN A 152 1.68 12.71 3.50
CA ASN A 152 1.17 11.44 2.98
C ASN A 152 1.50 10.23 3.88
N GLY A 153 2.25 10.42 4.98
CA GLY A 153 2.75 9.31 5.79
C GLY A 153 1.66 8.45 6.42
N GLY A 154 0.46 9.02 6.65
CA GLY A 154 -0.74 8.26 7.01
C GLY A 154 -1.17 7.28 5.91
N ALA A 155 -1.14 7.73 4.66
CA ALA A 155 -1.58 6.98 3.49
C ALA A 155 -0.56 5.93 3.04
N MET A 156 0.75 6.23 3.08
CA MET A 156 1.79 5.31 2.59
C MET A 156 1.77 3.93 3.28
N ARG A 157 1.27 3.88 4.52
CA ARG A 157 1.24 2.65 5.35
C ARG A 157 -0.12 1.96 5.45
N VAL A 158 -1.18 2.57 4.91
CA VAL A 158 -2.57 2.22 5.29
C VAL A 158 -3.09 0.92 4.67
N ALA A 159 -2.39 0.36 3.67
CA ALA A 159 -2.86 -0.78 2.88
C ALA A 159 -3.19 -2.04 3.70
N GLY A 160 -2.60 -2.21 4.89
CA GLY A 160 -2.96 -3.30 5.81
C GLY A 160 -4.40 -3.24 6.33
N ILE A 161 -4.99 -2.05 6.43
CA ILE A 161 -6.36 -1.85 6.93
C ILE A 161 -7.41 -2.51 6.02
N PRO A 162 -7.50 -2.22 4.71
CA PRO A 162 -8.48 -2.86 3.83
C PRO A 162 -8.21 -4.35 3.57
N LEU A 163 -7.00 -4.85 3.87
CA LEU A 163 -6.71 -6.29 3.93
C LEU A 163 -7.34 -6.94 5.17
N ALA A 164 -7.32 -6.26 6.31
CA ALA A 164 -7.88 -6.75 7.57
C ALA A 164 -9.41 -6.59 7.67
N TYR A 165 -9.96 -5.52 7.10
CA TYR A 165 -11.38 -5.15 7.21
C TYR A 165 -12.10 -5.20 5.87
N SER A 166 -13.30 -5.79 5.85
CA SER A 166 -14.08 -6.01 4.63
C SER A 166 -15.26 -5.06 4.46
N SER A 167 -15.66 -4.30 5.48
CA SER A 167 -16.71 -3.28 5.35
C SER A 167 -16.09 -1.93 5.02
N VAL A 168 -16.71 -1.16 4.12
CA VAL A 168 -16.26 0.20 3.80
C VAL A 168 -16.23 1.09 5.05
N THR A 169 -17.23 0.95 5.91
CA THR A 169 -17.32 1.68 7.19
C THR A 169 -16.11 1.44 8.09
N ASP A 170 -15.70 0.18 8.27
CA ASP A 170 -14.52 -0.15 9.09
C ASP A 170 -13.22 0.28 8.40
N VAL A 171 -13.14 0.15 7.07
CA VAL A 171 -11.98 0.64 6.31
C VAL A 171 -11.79 2.14 6.53
N GLN A 172 -12.84 2.95 6.36
CA GLN A 172 -12.75 4.40 6.60
C GLN A 172 -12.42 4.72 8.06
N LYS A 173 -13.09 4.06 9.01
CA LYS A 173 -12.88 4.26 10.45
C LYS A 173 -11.44 3.96 10.86
N PHE A 174 -10.92 2.79 10.52
CA PHE A 174 -9.60 2.35 10.95
C PHE A 174 -8.46 2.95 10.12
N ALA A 175 -8.71 3.33 8.85
CA ALA A 175 -7.78 4.17 8.10
C ALA A 175 -7.62 5.54 8.76
N ARG A 176 -8.73 6.18 9.17
CA ARG A 176 -8.70 7.45 9.92
C ARG A 176 -7.93 7.31 11.22
N LEU A 177 -8.32 6.37 12.08
CA LEU A 177 -7.70 6.20 13.40
C LEU A 177 -6.21 5.83 13.28
N SER A 178 -5.84 4.92 12.37
CA SER A 178 -4.42 4.57 12.16
C SER A 178 -3.60 5.76 11.63
N ALA A 179 -4.17 6.62 10.79
CA ALA A 179 -3.52 7.82 10.28
C ALA A 179 -3.34 8.88 11.39
N GLN A 180 -4.38 9.10 12.21
CA GLN A 180 -4.41 10.10 13.29
C GLN A 180 -3.36 9.89 14.37
N LEU A 181 -2.76 8.69 14.47
CA LEU A 181 -1.59 8.45 15.33
C LEU A 181 -0.38 9.33 14.96
N THR A 182 -0.30 9.84 13.73
CA THR A 182 0.78 10.74 13.28
C THR A 182 0.30 11.95 12.47
N HIS A 183 -0.88 11.89 11.87
CA HIS A 183 -1.45 12.90 10.96
C HIS A 183 -2.84 13.32 11.44
N ALA A 184 -2.89 14.37 12.27
CA ALA A 184 -4.13 14.84 12.87
C ALA A 184 -4.94 15.81 11.99
N SER A 185 -4.36 16.38 10.94
CA SER A 185 -5.11 17.19 9.97
C SER A 185 -5.96 16.28 9.09
N SER A 186 -7.17 16.71 8.74
CA SER A 186 -8.01 16.04 7.74
C SER A 186 -7.33 15.89 6.40
N LEU A 187 -6.48 16.82 6.02
CA LEU A 187 -5.67 16.71 4.81
C LEU A 187 -4.64 15.58 4.89
N GLY A 188 -4.27 15.10 6.07
CA GLY A 188 -3.46 13.91 6.23
C GLY A 188 -4.32 12.64 6.30
N TYR A 189 -5.33 12.61 7.19
CA TYR A 189 -6.10 11.39 7.41
C TYR A 189 -7.13 11.10 6.31
N ASN A 190 -7.69 12.09 5.62
CA ASN A 190 -8.58 11.85 4.47
C ASN A 190 -7.81 11.27 3.28
N GLY A 191 -6.53 11.65 3.10
CA GLY A 191 -5.64 11.00 2.13
C GLY A 191 -5.40 9.52 2.46
N ALA A 192 -5.26 9.18 3.73
CA ALA A 192 -5.15 7.79 4.16
C ALA A 192 -6.46 7.00 3.94
N ILE A 193 -7.62 7.63 4.18
CA ILE A 193 -8.92 7.03 3.90
C ILE A 193 -9.07 6.79 2.39
N LEU A 194 -8.76 7.78 1.55
CA LEU A 194 -8.79 7.66 0.09
C LEU A 194 -7.93 6.47 -0.38
N GLN A 195 -6.69 6.40 0.08
CA GLN A 195 -5.79 5.29 -0.27
C GLN A 195 -6.33 3.93 0.18
N ALA A 196 -6.89 3.85 1.39
CA ALA A 196 -7.49 2.62 1.91
C ALA A 196 -8.74 2.20 1.11
N LEU A 197 -9.58 3.14 0.69
CA LEU A 197 -10.73 2.91 -0.17
C LEU A 197 -10.31 2.43 -1.56
N ALA A 198 -9.27 3.03 -2.14
CA ALA A 198 -8.73 2.60 -3.44
C ALA A 198 -8.26 1.14 -3.39
N VAL A 199 -7.50 0.75 -2.35
CA VAL A 199 -7.09 -0.64 -2.14
C VAL A 199 -8.31 -1.54 -1.91
N HIS A 200 -9.29 -1.09 -1.12
CA HIS A 200 -10.52 -1.84 -0.86
C HIS A 200 -11.29 -2.18 -2.15
N LEU A 201 -11.49 -1.20 -3.03
CA LEU A 201 -12.14 -1.41 -4.33
C LEU A 201 -11.31 -2.31 -5.26
N ALA A 202 -9.98 -2.14 -5.26
CA ALA A 202 -9.09 -2.99 -6.06
C ALA A 202 -9.10 -4.46 -5.62
N LEU A 203 -9.29 -4.72 -4.31
CA LEU A 203 -9.47 -6.09 -3.81
C LEU A 203 -10.73 -6.72 -4.39
N GLN A 204 -11.83 -5.96 -4.49
CA GLN A 204 -13.10 -6.43 -5.05
C GLN A 204 -13.04 -6.75 -6.56
N GLY A 205 -11.98 -6.33 -7.25
CA GLY A 205 -11.81 -6.59 -8.67
C GLY A 205 -12.62 -5.66 -9.57
N VAL A 206 -12.87 -4.42 -9.14
CA VAL A 206 -13.45 -3.37 -9.98
C VAL A 206 -12.52 -3.12 -11.17
N SER A 207 -12.99 -3.43 -12.38
CA SER A 207 -12.19 -3.29 -13.62
C SER A 207 -12.47 -2.01 -14.39
N SER A 208 -13.60 -1.34 -14.14
CA SER A 208 -13.95 -0.06 -14.79
C SER A 208 -13.30 1.09 -14.03
N SER A 209 -12.46 1.87 -14.71
CA SER A 209 -11.86 3.10 -14.17
C SER A 209 -12.92 4.14 -13.81
N GLU A 210 -13.97 4.27 -14.63
CA GLU A 210 -15.10 5.17 -14.38
C GLU A 210 -15.81 4.80 -13.07
N HIS A 211 -16.20 3.53 -12.91
CA HIS A 211 -16.87 3.07 -11.69
C HIS A 211 -15.96 3.18 -10.46
N PHE A 212 -14.67 2.89 -10.62
CA PHE A 212 -13.69 3.05 -9.55
C PHE A 212 -13.60 4.50 -9.08
N LEU A 213 -13.52 5.45 -10.01
CA LEU A 213 -13.47 6.88 -9.71
C LEU A 213 -14.78 7.38 -9.10
N GLU A 214 -15.93 6.98 -9.65
CA GLU A 214 -17.25 7.36 -9.14
C GLU A 214 -17.42 6.97 -7.67
N GLN A 215 -17.05 5.74 -7.30
CA GLN A 215 -17.11 5.26 -5.92
C GLN A 215 -16.18 6.07 -4.99
N LEU A 216 -14.96 6.36 -5.43
CA LEU A 216 -14.03 7.18 -4.64
C LEU A 216 -14.53 8.62 -4.48
N VAL A 217 -15.04 9.25 -5.55
CA VAL A 217 -15.59 10.61 -5.50
C VAL A 217 -16.76 10.67 -4.53
N GLY A 218 -17.70 9.72 -4.59
CA GLY A 218 -18.86 9.68 -3.69
C GLY A 218 -18.44 9.64 -2.21
N HIS A 219 -17.47 8.79 -1.86
CA HIS A 219 -16.95 8.74 -0.49
C HIS A 219 -16.18 10.01 -0.09
N MET A 220 -15.34 10.55 -0.97
CA MET A 220 -14.56 11.74 -0.63
C MET A 220 -15.42 12.99 -0.51
N GLU A 221 -16.50 13.13 -1.29
CA GLU A 221 -17.43 14.25 -1.17
C GLU A 221 -18.18 14.25 0.16
N GLU A 222 -18.56 13.07 0.65
CA GLU A 222 -19.16 12.90 1.99
C GLU A 222 -18.16 13.31 3.08
N LEU A 223 -16.92 12.81 2.99
CA LEU A 223 -15.88 13.06 3.98
C LEU A 223 -15.40 14.51 4.02
N GLU A 224 -15.25 15.14 2.86
CA GLU A 224 -14.84 16.54 2.73
C GLU A 224 -16.00 17.53 2.94
N GLY A 225 -17.23 17.04 3.09
CA GLY A 225 -18.38 17.82 3.54
C GLY A 225 -18.37 18.12 5.05
N ASP A 226 -17.52 17.46 5.83
CA ASP A 226 -17.34 17.70 7.26
C ASP A 226 -16.77 19.10 7.54
N ALA A 227 -17.31 19.78 8.55
CA ALA A 227 -16.93 21.16 8.87
C ALA A 227 -15.45 21.31 9.25
N GLN A 228 -14.88 20.33 9.96
CA GLN A 228 -13.45 20.37 10.30
C GLN A 228 -12.59 20.18 9.05
N SER A 229 -13.00 19.29 8.13
CA SER A 229 -12.29 19.09 6.87
C SER A 229 -12.22 20.37 6.03
N VAL A 230 -13.31 21.13 5.96
CA VAL A 230 -13.36 22.41 5.25
C VAL A 230 -12.46 23.46 5.93
N LEU A 231 -12.45 23.50 7.27
CA LEU A 231 -11.62 24.44 8.03
C LEU A 231 -10.12 24.17 7.82
N ASP A 232 -9.69 22.91 7.92
CA ASP A 232 -8.29 22.52 7.72
C ASP A 232 -7.80 22.89 6.31
N ALA A 233 -8.63 22.65 5.27
CA ALA A 233 -8.30 23.01 3.89
C ALA A 233 -8.15 24.53 3.72
N LYS A 234 -9.10 25.31 4.27
CA LYS A 234 -9.04 26.78 4.24
C LYS A 234 -7.82 27.34 4.94
N GLU A 235 -7.43 26.74 6.05
CA GLU A 235 -6.28 27.20 6.84
C GLU A 235 -4.95 27.10 6.08
N LEU A 236 -4.86 26.19 5.09
CA LEU A 236 -3.72 26.08 4.19
C LEU A 236 -3.90 26.81 2.86
N GLY A 237 -4.99 27.56 2.67
CA GLY A 237 -5.31 28.23 1.40
C GLY A 237 -5.58 27.24 0.26
N MET A 238 -5.97 26.01 0.58
CA MET A 238 -6.34 25.00 -0.39
C MET A 238 -7.82 25.13 -0.77
N GLU A 239 -8.19 24.51 -1.89
CA GLU A 239 -9.60 24.27 -2.21
C GLU A 239 -10.27 23.45 -1.10
N GLU A 240 -11.55 23.70 -0.80
CA GLU A 240 -12.27 23.07 0.32
C GLU A 240 -12.40 21.54 0.20
N ARG A 241 -12.37 21.02 -1.04
CA ARG A 241 -12.52 19.59 -1.35
C ARG A 241 -11.35 19.09 -2.20
N PRO A 242 -10.12 19.09 -1.67
CA PRO A 242 -8.92 18.87 -2.46
C PRO A 242 -8.86 17.48 -3.10
N TYR A 243 -9.40 16.45 -2.46
CA TYR A 243 -9.41 15.08 -2.99
C TYR A 243 -10.49 14.89 -4.04
N SER A 244 -11.74 15.29 -3.75
CA SER A 244 -12.84 15.17 -4.71
C SER A 244 -12.55 15.93 -6.00
N SER A 245 -12.00 17.14 -5.89
CA SER A 245 -11.55 17.95 -7.04
C SER A 245 -10.49 17.24 -7.88
N ARG A 246 -9.46 16.66 -7.23
CA ARG A 246 -8.40 15.91 -7.92
C ARG A 246 -8.90 14.63 -8.57
N LEU A 247 -9.81 13.88 -7.92
CA LEU A 247 -10.40 12.68 -8.49
C LEU A 247 -11.20 12.98 -9.77
N LYS A 248 -11.95 14.08 -9.80
CA LYS A 248 -12.64 14.55 -11.02
C LYS A 248 -11.64 14.88 -12.12
N LYS A 249 -10.55 15.57 -11.79
CA LYS A 249 -9.47 15.86 -12.74
C LYS A 249 -8.77 14.61 -13.26
N VAL A 250 -8.63 13.56 -12.45
CA VAL A 250 -8.11 12.26 -12.91
C VAL A 250 -9.04 11.65 -13.97
N GLY A 251 -10.36 11.76 -13.80
CA GLY A 251 -11.33 11.36 -14.83
C GLY A 251 -11.08 12.07 -16.16
N GLU A 252 -10.96 13.40 -16.14
CA GLU A 252 -10.67 14.21 -17.34
C GLU A 252 -9.36 13.81 -18.03
N LEU A 253 -8.33 13.43 -17.26
CA LEU A 253 -7.03 13.01 -17.80
C LEU A 253 -7.09 11.62 -18.44
N LEU A 254 -7.85 10.67 -17.85
CA LEU A 254 -8.02 9.34 -18.42
C LEU A 254 -8.78 9.38 -19.75
N ASP A 255 -9.76 10.28 -19.89
CA ASP A 255 -10.49 10.46 -21.14
C ASP A 255 -9.61 11.02 -22.27
N GLN A 256 -8.60 11.84 -21.94
CA GLN A 256 -7.65 12.38 -22.92
C GLN A 256 -6.71 11.30 -23.46
N ASP A 257 -6.31 10.35 -22.62
CA ASP A 257 -5.35 9.29 -22.98
C ASP A 257 -5.97 8.26 -23.95
N VAL A 258 -7.27 8.01 -23.82
CA VAL A 258 -8.05 7.19 -24.78
C VAL A 258 -8.06 7.83 -26.18
N GLY A 259 -7.92 9.16 -26.27
CA GLY A 259 -7.87 9.90 -27.53
C GLY A 259 -6.50 9.97 -28.22
N MET A 260 -5.41 9.59 -27.56
CA MET A 260 -4.03 9.80 -28.04
C MET A 260 -3.23 8.51 -28.35
N ALA A 261 -3.87 7.34 -28.39
CA ALA A 261 -3.19 6.06 -28.62
C ALA A 261 -2.52 5.95 -30.01
N SER A 262 -1.30 6.48 -30.14
CA SER A 262 -0.29 6.12 -31.13
C SER A 262 1.09 6.31 -30.48
N PRO A 263 1.82 5.24 -30.14
CA PRO A 263 3.09 5.37 -29.44
C PRO A 263 4.19 5.88 -30.38
N PRO A 264 5.10 6.76 -29.92
CA PRO A 264 6.31 7.08 -30.67
C PRO A 264 7.25 5.86 -30.67
N SER A 265 7.61 5.41 -31.88
CA SER A 265 8.62 4.40 -32.10
C SER A 265 10.01 4.92 -31.73
N SER A 266 10.76 4.11 -30.97
CA SER A 266 12.18 4.22 -30.60
C SER A 266 12.52 5.08 -29.38
N LEU A 267 12.99 4.45 -28.29
CA LEU A 267 13.78 5.05 -27.21
C LEU A 267 14.49 3.95 -26.36
N CYS A 268 15.51 3.33 -26.95
CA CYS A 268 16.76 2.87 -26.29
C CYS A 268 17.66 2.20 -27.34
N PRO A 269 18.96 2.55 -27.43
CA PRO A 269 19.89 1.71 -28.18
C PRO A 269 20.08 0.38 -27.43
N PRO A 270 20.16 -0.76 -28.13
CA PRO A 270 20.43 -2.05 -27.49
C PRO A 270 21.82 -2.02 -26.82
N PRO A 271 22.01 -2.75 -25.70
CA PRO A 271 23.34 -3.02 -25.19
C PRO A 271 24.17 -3.71 -26.29
N SER A 272 25.45 -3.36 -26.33
CA SER A 272 26.41 -3.75 -27.37
C SER A 272 26.30 -5.22 -27.76
N THR A 273 26.26 -5.46 -29.06
CA THR A 273 26.15 -6.76 -29.72
C THR A 273 27.19 -7.77 -29.22
N ALA A 274 26.74 -8.72 -28.41
CA ALA A 274 27.23 -10.09 -28.44
C ALA A 274 26.05 -11.03 -28.12
N SER A 275 25.69 -11.85 -29.12
CA SER A 275 24.67 -12.91 -29.07
C SER A 275 23.20 -12.49 -29.19
N CYS A 276 22.85 -11.87 -30.31
CA CYS A 276 21.48 -11.92 -30.82
C CYS A 276 21.37 -13.13 -31.77
N ALA A 277 20.80 -14.24 -31.29
CA ALA A 277 20.42 -15.37 -32.12
C ALA A 277 18.99 -15.82 -31.80
N ALA A 278 18.11 -15.56 -32.77
CA ALA A 278 16.88 -16.27 -33.09
C ALA A 278 15.84 -16.50 -31.96
N TRP A 279 14.89 -15.57 -31.84
CA TRP A 279 13.55 -15.88 -31.33
C TRP A 279 12.58 -15.93 -32.52
N SER A 280 12.30 -17.15 -32.98
CA SER A 280 11.14 -17.44 -33.80
C SER A 280 10.61 -18.78 -33.31
N LEU A 281 9.65 -18.75 -32.39
CA LEU A 281 8.95 -19.94 -31.93
C LEU A 281 7.47 -19.76 -32.19
N THR A 282 7.04 -20.52 -33.20
CA THR A 282 5.70 -20.81 -33.63
C THR A 282 4.84 -21.29 -32.46
N LEU A 283 3.68 -20.66 -32.27
CA LEU A 283 2.59 -21.17 -31.44
C LEU A 283 2.19 -22.56 -31.94
N THR A 284 2.57 -23.60 -31.20
CA THR A 284 1.97 -24.93 -31.31
C THR A 284 1.30 -25.28 -30.00
N SER A 285 0.00 -25.53 -30.11
CA SER A 285 -0.91 -25.98 -29.07
C SER A 285 -0.42 -27.25 -28.39
N LEU A 286 -0.34 -27.24 -27.05
CA LEU A 286 -0.22 -28.45 -26.24
C LEU A 286 -1.62 -28.98 -25.86
N PRO A 287 -1.85 -30.30 -25.89
CA PRO A 287 -3.15 -30.90 -25.64
C PRO A 287 -3.47 -31.03 -24.15
N ALA A 288 -4.78 -31.01 -23.86
CA ALA A 288 -5.36 -31.21 -22.54
C ALA A 288 -5.01 -32.59 -21.95
N SER A 289 -4.45 -32.62 -20.74
CA SER A 289 -4.29 -33.88 -19.99
C SER A 289 -5.60 -34.21 -19.26
N THR A 290 -6.15 -35.37 -19.59
CA THR A 290 -7.29 -35.99 -18.92
C THR A 290 -6.93 -36.42 -17.50
N ALA A 291 -7.79 -36.06 -16.55
CA ALA A 291 -7.77 -36.59 -15.19
C ALA A 291 -8.21 -38.06 -15.20
N SER A 292 -7.44 -38.94 -14.56
CA SER A 292 -7.90 -40.27 -14.17
C SER A 292 -7.76 -40.44 -12.65
N ARG A 293 -8.82 -40.98 -12.03
CA ARG A 293 -8.96 -41.21 -10.59
C ARG A 293 -8.48 -42.62 -10.22
N GLY A 294 -7.73 -42.69 -9.12
CA GLY A 294 -7.76 -43.76 -8.10
C GLY A 294 -6.62 -44.80 -8.14
N PRO A 295 -6.43 -45.64 -7.09
CA PRO A 295 -6.93 -45.55 -5.71
C PRO A 295 -5.80 -45.56 -4.63
N SER A 296 -6.25 -45.45 -3.39
CA SER A 296 -5.57 -45.52 -2.10
C SER A 296 -4.47 -46.58 -1.93
N SER A 297 -3.35 -46.18 -1.31
CA SER A 297 -2.53 -47.05 -0.46
C SER A 297 -1.79 -46.21 0.59
N THR A 298 -2.12 -46.43 1.86
CA THR A 298 -1.35 -46.01 3.03
C THR A 298 0.03 -46.67 3.04
N PRO A 299 1.02 -46.01 3.66
CA PRO A 299 1.82 -46.73 4.63
C PRO A 299 1.99 -45.94 5.93
N SER A 300 1.70 -46.61 7.04
CA SER A 300 2.29 -46.31 8.34
C SER A 300 3.77 -46.68 8.31
N LEU A 301 4.65 -45.89 8.94
CA LEU A 301 5.57 -46.35 9.98
C LEU A 301 6.54 -45.23 10.43
N LEU A 302 6.59 -45.09 11.75
CA LEU A 302 7.73 -44.78 12.62
C LEU A 302 8.34 -43.37 12.59
N VAL A 303 7.92 -42.60 13.60
CA VAL A 303 8.71 -41.56 14.25
C VAL A 303 9.64 -42.24 15.25
N GLU A 304 10.95 -42.24 14.98
CA GLU A 304 11.97 -42.44 16.01
C GLU A 304 12.37 -41.07 16.57
N THR A 305 12.10 -40.88 17.85
CA THR A 305 12.64 -39.81 18.67
C THR A 305 14.04 -40.18 19.13
N GLN A 306 15.05 -39.37 18.78
CA GLN A 306 16.33 -39.35 19.49
C GLN A 306 16.75 -37.91 19.80
N THR A 307 16.71 -37.60 21.09
CA THR A 307 17.69 -36.78 21.82
C THR A 307 18.08 -37.61 23.05
N PRO A 308 19.25 -37.41 23.67
CA PRO A 308 20.13 -36.25 23.60
C PRO A 308 21.36 -36.40 22.70
#